data_AF-A0A7R7XW83-F1
#
_entry.id   AF-A0A7R7XW83-F1
#
_cell.length_a   1.000
_cell.length_b   1.000
_cell.length_c   1.000
_cell.angle_alpha   90.00
_cell.angle_beta   90.00
_cell.angle_gamma   90.00
#
_symmetry.space_group_name_H-M   'P 1'
#
loop_
_entity.id
_entity.type
_entity.pdbx_description
1 polymer ?
#
loop_
_entity_poly.entity_id
_entity_poly.type
_entity_poly.pdbx_seq_one_letter_code
_entity_poly.pdbx_strand_id
1 'polypeptide(L)'
;MDNILSPIQDALEGQIDFHGQQITEIFSTALLVVSGVVASLIGYIFQDIHLSLWAGLAGTLLTALIIIPPWPIYNKHPEKWLVPFSGRAGVTVDGVKVA
;
A
#
# COMPACT_ATOMS: atom_id res chain seq x y z
N MET A 1 21.52 1.81 21.94
CA MET A 1 21.01 0.71 21.07
C MET A 1 19.79 1.14 20.29
N ASP A 2 19.07 2.17 20.75
CA ASP A 2 17.76 2.59 20.25
C ASP A 2 17.82 3.25 18.86
N ASN A 3 18.92 3.93 18.53
CA ASN A 3 19.12 4.57 17.21
C ASN A 3 19.19 3.62 16.01
N ILE A 4 19.48 2.33 16.20
CA ILE A 4 19.53 1.34 15.11
C ILE A 4 18.20 0.59 14.97
N LEU A 5 17.45 0.47 16.07
CA LEU A 5 16.17 -0.25 16.08
C LEU A 5 15.02 0.62 15.58
N SER A 6 15.07 1.94 15.76
CA SER A 6 13.98 2.83 15.35
C SER A 6 13.66 2.77 13.85
N PRO A 7 14.63 2.79 12.90
CA PRO A 7 14.29 2.73 11.47
C PRO A 7 13.70 1.38 11.06
N ILE A 8 14.09 0.31 11.77
CA ILE A 8 13.54 -1.03 11.54
C ILE A 8 12.12 -1.10 12.07
N GLN A 9 11.87 -0.54 13.26
CA GLN A 9 10.53 -0.45 13.84
C GLN A 9 9.60 0.37 12.94
N ASP A 10 10.02 1.53 12.47
CA ASP A 10 9.24 2.38 11.56
C ASP A 10 8.95 1.67 10.23
N ALA A 11 9.94 0.94 9.69
CA ALA A 11 9.75 0.15 8.48
C ALA A 11 8.77 -1.02 8.67
N LEU A 12 8.76 -1.65 9.85
CA LEU A 12 7.83 -2.72 10.22
C LEU A 12 6.43 -2.21 10.55
N GLU A 13 6.32 -1.00 11.10
CA GLU A 13 5.05 -0.31 11.32
C GLU A 13 4.36 -0.01 9.98
N GLY A 14 5.15 0.17 8.91
CA GLY A 14 4.63 0.15 7.54
C GLY A 14 3.73 1.34 7.23
N GLN A 15 3.92 2.46 7.94
CA GLN A 15 3.08 3.63 7.74
C GLN A 15 3.29 4.18 6.33
N ILE A 16 2.21 4.25 5.57
CA ILE A 16 2.14 4.87 4.24
C ILE A 16 1.05 5.93 4.30
N ASP A 17 1.39 7.15 3.88
CA ASP A 17 0.47 8.27 3.80
C ASP A 17 -0.69 7.99 2.82
N PHE A 18 -1.81 8.68 2.97
CA PHE A 18 -3.02 8.49 2.18
C PHE A 18 -2.77 8.66 0.67
N HIS A 19 -1.91 9.61 0.28
CA HIS A 19 -1.52 9.76 -1.12
C HIS A 19 -0.72 8.57 -1.63
N GLY A 20 0.23 8.09 -0.83
CA GLY A 20 1.04 6.90 -1.07
C GLY A 20 0.18 5.64 -1.20
N GLN A 21 -0.86 5.49 -0.38
CA GLN A 21 -1.80 4.37 -0.46
C GLN A 21 -2.48 4.30 -1.83
N GLN A 22 -2.92 5.45 -2.37
CA GLN A 22 -3.51 5.51 -3.70
C GLN A 22 -2.52 5.11 -4.80
N ILE A 23 -1.27 5.59 -4.72
CA ILE A 23 -0.21 5.22 -5.69
C ILE A 23 0.04 3.71 -5.63
N THR A 24 0.17 3.19 -4.41
CA THR A 24 0.37 1.77 -4.11
C THR A 24 -0.74 0.90 -4.69
N GLU A 25 -2.01 1.33 -4.59
CA GLU A 25 -3.16 0.61 -5.17
C GLU A 25 -3.09 0.53 -6.70
N ILE A 26 -2.80 1.66 -7.35
CA ILE A 26 -2.68 1.74 -8.81
C ILE A 26 -1.51 0.87 -9.29
N PHE A 27 -0.35 0.96 -8.64
CA PHE A 27 0.82 0.17 -8.99
C PHE A 27 0.62 -1.31 -8.73
N SER A 28 -0.05 -1.69 -7.65
CA SER A 28 -0.38 -3.10 -7.35
C SER A 28 -1.18 -3.72 -8.48
N THR A 29 -2.26 -3.05 -8.87
CA THR A 29 -3.13 -3.54 -9.94
C THR A 29 -2.36 -3.62 -11.26
N ALA A 30 -1.66 -2.55 -11.64
CA ALA A 30 -0.93 -2.51 -12.91
C ALA A 30 0.17 -3.58 -12.98
N LEU A 31 1.01 -3.69 -11.95
CA LEU A 31 2.15 -4.61 -11.93
C LEU A 31 1.70 -6.07 -11.87
N LEU A 32 0.68 -6.41 -11.08
CA LEU A 32 0.16 -7.78 -11.02
C LEU A 32 -0.51 -8.19 -12.34
N VAL A 33 -1.23 -7.29 -13.00
CA VAL A 33 -1.83 -7.55 -14.32
C VAL A 33 -0.73 -7.81 -15.36
N VAL A 34 0.29 -6.94 -15.42
CA VAL A 34 1.42 -7.11 -16.34
C VAL A 34 2.15 -8.42 -16.06
N SER A 35 2.41 -8.74 -14.79
CA SER A 35 3.01 -10.00 -14.36
C SER A 35 2.19 -11.20 -14.84
N GLY A 36 0.87 -11.19 -14.65
CA GLY A 36 -0.01 -12.26 -15.08
C GLY A 36 -0.01 -12.47 -16.60
N VAL A 37 0.01 -11.37 -17.38
CA VAL A 37 0.12 -11.46 -18.84
C VAL A 37 1.46 -12.06 -19.26
N VAL A 38 2.57 -11.58 -18.69
CA VAL A 38 3.92 -12.07 -19.01
C VAL A 38 4.07 -13.55 -18.62
N ALA A 39 3.64 -13.93 -17.43
CA ALA A 39 3.66 -15.32 -16.95
C ALA A 39 2.85 -16.24 -17.88
N SER A 40 1.65 -15.80 -18.28
CA SER A 40 0.79 -16.54 -19.19
C SER A 40 1.44 -16.72 -20.57
N LEU A 41 2.06 -15.67 -21.12
CA LEU A 41 2.76 -15.74 -22.40
C LEU A 41 3.97 -16.69 -22.35
N ILE A 42 4.75 -16.64 -21.27
CA ILE A 42 5.87 -17.55 -21.05
C ILE A 42 5.38 -19.00 -21.00
N GLY A 43 4.36 -19.29 -20.17
CA GLY A 43 3.78 -20.63 -20.09
C GLY A 43 3.25 -21.13 -21.43
N TYR A 44 2.61 -20.25 -22.20
CA TYR A 44 2.09 -20.59 -23.52
C TYR A 44 3.20 -20.87 -24.54
N ILE A 45 4.23 -20.03 -24.63
CA ILE A 45 5.32 -20.23 -25.61
C ILE A 45 6.08 -21.53 -25.34
N PHE A 46 6.36 -21.83 -24.07
CA PHE A 46 7.13 -23.01 -23.68
C PHE A 46 6.28 -24.26 -23.42
N GLN A 47 4.96 -24.13 -23.46
CA GLN A 47 4.01 -25.21 -23.15
C GLN A 47 4.27 -25.84 -21.75
N ASP A 48 4.70 -25.03 -20.78
CA ASP A 48 5.03 -25.47 -19.42
C ASP A 48 4.31 -24.60 -18.38
N ILE A 49 3.39 -25.23 -17.65
CA ILE A 49 2.62 -24.56 -16.60
C ILE A 49 3.48 -24.21 -15.37
N HIS A 50 4.53 -24.98 -15.07
CA HIS A 50 5.41 -24.67 -13.94
C HIS A 50 6.19 -23.38 -14.22
N LEU A 51 6.66 -23.20 -15.45
CA LEU A 51 7.36 -21.97 -15.84
C LEU A 51 6.45 -20.73 -15.74
N SER A 52 5.17 -20.86 -16.12
CA SER A 52 4.16 -19.82 -15.89
C SER A 52 4.01 -19.49 -14.40
N LEU A 53 3.88 -20.51 -13.55
CA LEU A 53 3.73 -20.33 -12.11
C LEU A 53 4.96 -19.66 -11.47
N TRP A 54 6.17 -20.08 -11.85
CA TRP A 54 7.41 -19.46 -11.37
C TRP A 54 7.55 -18.01 -11.84
N ALA A 55 7.24 -17.72 -13.10
CA ALA A 55 7.25 -16.36 -13.63
C ALA A 55 6.23 -15.46 -12.91
N GLY A 56 5.00 -15.97 -12.70
CA GLY A 56 3.96 -15.27 -11.96
C GLY A 56 4.35 -15.01 -10.52
N LEU A 57 4.90 -16.01 -9.83
CA LEU A 57 5.39 -15.87 -8.46
C LEU A 57 6.52 -14.84 -8.36
N ALA A 58 7.48 -14.88 -9.29
CA ALA A 58 8.58 -13.91 -9.33
C ALA A 58 8.04 -12.48 -9.53
N GLY A 59 7.08 -12.28 -10.43
CA GLY A 59 6.47 -10.98 -10.65
C GLY A 59 5.62 -10.51 -9.47
N THR A 60 4.90 -11.41 -8.78
CA THR A 60 4.18 -11.08 -7.54
C THR A 60 5.13 -10.68 -6.41
N LEU A 61 6.23 -11.39 -6.22
CA LEU A 61 7.24 -11.04 -5.21
C LEU A 61 7.91 -9.70 -5.52
N LEU A 62 8.22 -9.43 -6.79
CA LEU A 62 8.75 -8.13 -7.21
C LEU A 62 7.74 -7.01 -6.95
N THR A 63 6.46 -7.26 -7.26
CA THR A 63 5.38 -6.30 -7.00
C THR A 63 5.23 -6.03 -5.50
N ALA A 64 5.26 -7.08 -4.67
CA ALA A 64 5.25 -6.97 -3.22
C ALA A 64 6.44 -6.15 -2.70
N LEU A 65 7.65 -6.36 -3.21
CA LEU A 65 8.83 -5.59 -2.83
C LEU A 65 8.69 -4.10 -3.18
N ILE A 66 8.08 -3.78 -4.31
CA ILE A 66 7.88 -2.39 -4.74
C ILE A 66 6.86 -1.68 -3.85
N ILE A 67 5.82 -2.38 -3.40
CA ILE A 67 4.61 -1.72 -2.89
C ILE A 67 4.46 -1.83 -1.37
N ILE A 68 4.87 -2.95 -0.78
CA ILE A 68 4.64 -3.25 0.65
C ILE A 68 5.51 -2.40 1.57
N PRO A 69 6.84 -2.27 1.34
CA PRO A 69 7.66 -1.48 2.23
C PRO A 69 7.26 0.00 2.17
N PRO A 70 7.30 0.73 3.30
CA PRO A 70 6.95 2.15 3.37
C PRO A 70 8.08 3.01 2.79
N TRP A 71 8.35 2.87 1.49
CA TRP A 71 9.42 3.60 0.82
C TRP A 71 9.23 5.12 0.99
N PRO A 72 10.32 5.91 1.05
CA PRO A 72 10.22 7.36 1.22
C PRO A 72 9.39 8.08 0.16
N ILE A 73 9.15 7.46 -1.00
CA ILE A 73 8.29 8.01 -2.06
C ILE A 73 6.80 7.98 -1.68
N TYR A 74 6.37 7.05 -0.83
CA TYR A 74 4.98 6.88 -0.40
C TYR A 74 4.62 7.68 0.86
N ASN A 75 5.54 8.47 1.39
CA ASN A 75 5.38 9.24 2.63
C ASN A 75 5.76 10.72 2.45
N LYS A 76 5.59 11.26 1.25
CA LYS A 76 5.96 12.64 0.90
C LYS A 76 4.88 13.67 1.21
N HIS A 77 3.65 13.23 1.49
CA HIS A 77 2.46 14.07 1.61
C HIS A 77 1.76 13.82 2.95
N PRO A 78 2.38 14.18 4.10
CA PRO A 78 1.80 13.92 5.40
C PRO A 78 0.42 14.58 5.56
N GLU A 79 -0.56 13.79 5.99
CA GLU A 79 -1.93 14.26 6.17
C GLU A 79 -2.05 15.14 7.42
N LYS A 80 -2.78 16.25 7.28
CA LYS A 80 -3.17 17.07 8.41
C LYS A 80 -4.45 16.51 9.01
N TRP A 81 -4.32 15.73 10.07
CA TRP A 81 -5.45 15.26 10.85
C TRP A 81 -6.11 16.40 11.62
N LEU A 82 -7.44 16.41 11.66
CA LEU A 82 -8.20 17.32 12.51
C LEU A 82 -7.96 16.94 13.97
N VAL A 83 -7.74 17.94 14.83
CA VAL A 83 -7.64 17.70 16.27
C VAL A 83 -9.01 17.24 16.81
N PRO A 84 -9.07 16.21 17.68
CA PRO A 84 -10.30 15.82 18.35
C PRO A 84 -10.90 17.02 19.07
N PHE A 85 -12.13 17.39 18.74
CA PHE A 85 -12.81 18.50 19.37
C PHE A 85 -13.14 18.14 20.83
N SER A 86 -12.47 18.77 21.79
CA SER A 86 -12.65 18.52 23.23
C SER A 86 -13.75 19.39 23.87
N GLY A 87 -14.45 20.21 23.08
CA GLY A 87 -15.59 20.98 23.56
C GLY A 87 -16.86 20.14 23.60
N ARG A 88 -17.69 20.31 24.64
CA ARG A 88 -19.12 19.96 24.59
C ARG A 88 -19.82 20.86 23.56
N ALA A 89 -19.61 20.63 22.27
CA ALA A 89 -20.51 21.16 21.25
C ALA A 89 -21.67 20.17 21.17
N GLY A 90 -22.82 20.57 21.74
CA GLY A 90 -24.07 19.89 21.50
C GLY A 90 -24.23 19.70 19.99
N VAL A 91 -24.32 18.45 19.55
CA VAL A 91 -24.49 18.11 18.14
C VAL A 91 -25.82 18.72 17.70
N THR A 92 -25.77 19.68 16.78
CA THR A 92 -26.97 20.21 16.14
C THR A 92 -27.19 19.47 14.83
N VAL A 93 -28.23 18.63 14.79
CA VAL A 93 -28.76 18.07 13.54
C VAL A 93 -30.02 18.88 13.23
N ASP A 94 -30.12 19.47 12.04
CA ASP A 94 -31.25 20.28 11.60
C ASP A 94 -31.62 21.46 12.52
N GLY A 95 -30.60 22.10 13.10
CA GLY A 95 -30.78 23.23 14.02
C GLY A 95 -31.30 22.86 15.40
N VAL A 96 -31.52 21.58 15.68
CA VAL A 96 -31.93 21.07 17.01
C VAL A 96 -30.71 20.49 17.71
N LYS A 97 -30.38 21.02 18.89
CA LYS A 97 -29.37 20.42 19.77
C LYS A 97 -29.91 19.11 20.34
N VAL A 98 -29.24 18.00 20.05
CA VAL A 98 -29.56 16.68 20.62
C VAL A 98 -28.63 16.26 21.77
N ALA A 99 -27.80 17.19 22.26
CA ALA A 99 -26.98 17.03 23.46
C ALA A 99 -26.73 18.36 24.17
#